data_AF-A0A7Y0SD69-F1
#
_entry.id   AF-A0A7Y0SD69-F1
#
_cell.length_a   1.000
_cell.length_b   1.000
_cell.length_c   1.000
_cell.angle_alpha   90.00
_cell.angle_beta   90.00
_cell.angle_gamma   90.00
#
_symmetry.space_group_name_H-M   'P 1'
#
loop_
_entity.id
_entity.type
_entity.pdbx_description
1 polymer ?
#
loop_
_entity_poly.entity_id
_entity_poly.type
_entity_poly.pdbx_seq_one_letter_code
_entity_poly.pdbx_strand_id
1 'polypeptide(L)'
;LIRLERHSNYWKSPAKMEQVVFDISHRGTGTLAKLLRNECDVLSSPISSQIPVIQENDNLELTATPANNVSFIAINTETTALSDARVRQALNLAI
;
A
#
# COMPACT_ATOMS: atom_id res chain seq x y z
N LEU A 1 -5.18 -14.08 9.17
CA LEU A 1 -6.08 -14.10 7.99
C LEU A 1 -7.43 -13.54 8.41
N ILE A 2 -8.06 -12.74 7.58
CA ILE A 2 -9.47 -12.34 7.75
C ILE A 2 -10.25 -12.99 6.60
N ARG A 3 -11.34 -13.67 6.92
CA ARG A 3 -12.21 -14.34 5.93
C ARG A 3 -13.56 -13.64 5.93
N LEU A 4 -13.97 -13.16 4.76
CA LEU A 4 -15.26 -12.51 4.55
C LEU A 4 -16.10 -13.39 3.64
N GLU A 5 -17.37 -13.58 4.00
CA GLU A 5 -18.35 -14.30 3.19
C GLU A 5 -19.36 -13.33 2.59
N ARG A 6 -19.89 -13.70 1.43
CA ARG A 6 -20.89 -12.91 0.72
C ARG A 6 -22.16 -12.76 1.56
N HIS A 7 -22.55 -11.52 1.83
CA HIS A 7 -23.82 -11.21 2.47
C HIS A 7 -24.98 -11.37 1.49
N SER A 8 -25.84 -12.38 1.71
CA SER A 8 -26.97 -12.71 0.83
C SER A 8 -28.04 -11.60 0.77
N ASN A 9 -28.22 -10.86 1.86
CA ASN A 9 -29.23 -9.81 1.98
C ASN A 9 -28.65 -8.41 1.69
N TYR A 10 -27.54 -8.32 0.93
CA TYR A 10 -26.99 -7.02 0.54
C TYR A 10 -27.99 -6.30 -0.38
N TRP A 11 -28.23 -5.02 -0.11
CA TRP A 11 -29.30 -4.23 -0.71
C TRP A 11 -29.08 -3.86 -2.19
N LYS A 12 -27.88 -4.12 -2.74
CA LYS A 12 -27.56 -3.99 -4.18
C LYS A 12 -27.35 -5.37 -4.80
N SER A 13 -26.74 -5.41 -5.98
CA SER A 13 -26.28 -6.64 -6.61
C SER A 13 -25.35 -7.43 -5.68
N PRO A 14 -25.54 -8.77 -5.59
CA PRO A 14 -24.69 -9.61 -4.78
C PRO A 14 -23.25 -9.60 -5.30
N ALA A 15 -22.28 -9.73 -4.39
CA ALA A 15 -20.88 -9.88 -4.77
C ALA A 15 -20.70 -11.15 -5.63
N LYS A 16 -19.86 -11.07 -6.66
CA LYS A 16 -19.59 -12.22 -7.55
C LYS A 16 -18.88 -13.35 -6.80
N MET A 17 -17.91 -13.00 -5.95
CA MET A 17 -17.17 -13.95 -5.13
C MET A 17 -18.02 -14.38 -3.93
N GLU A 18 -18.00 -15.67 -3.60
CA GLU A 18 -18.68 -16.20 -2.41
C GLU A 18 -17.91 -15.90 -1.13
N GLN A 19 -16.58 -15.83 -1.25
CA GLN A 19 -15.66 -15.64 -0.15
C GLN A 19 -14.41 -14.88 -0.61
N VAL A 20 -13.84 -14.09 0.29
CA VAL A 20 -12.55 -13.42 0.10
C VAL A 20 -11.71 -13.63 1.36
N VAL A 21 -10.41 -13.89 1.18
CA VAL A 21 -9.45 -14.04 2.27
C VAL A 21 -8.40 -12.94 2.19
N PHE A 22 -8.30 -12.15 3.24
CA PHE A 22 -7.23 -11.17 3.41
C PHE A 22 -6.10 -11.80 4.21
N ASP A 23 -4.94 -11.90 3.57
CA ASP A 23 -3.70 -12.28 4.23
C ASP A 23 -2.92 -11.04 4.70
N ILE A 24 -2.84 -10.86 6.01
CA ILE A 24 -2.14 -9.75 6.70
C ILE A 24 -0.84 -10.26 7.34
N SER A 25 -0.41 -11.49 7.02
CA SER A 25 0.79 -12.07 7.63
C SER A 25 2.05 -11.29 7.23
N HIS A 26 2.80 -10.86 8.24
CA HIS A 26 4.10 -10.18 8.07
C HIS A 26 5.28 -11.17 8.13
N ARG A 27 4.99 -12.48 8.16
CA ARG A 27 5.99 -13.56 8.29
C ARG A 27 5.96 -14.44 7.05
N GLY A 28 7.14 -14.80 6.54
CA GLY A 28 7.31 -15.75 5.44
C GLY A 28 7.99 -15.15 4.20
N THR A 29 7.82 -15.83 3.06
CA THR A 29 8.22 -15.34 1.75
C THR A 29 7.52 -14.01 1.45
N GLY A 30 8.26 -13.02 0.95
CA GLY A 30 7.73 -11.68 0.67
C GLY A 30 6.45 -11.72 -0.16
N THR A 31 5.60 -10.72 -0.02
CA THR A 31 4.24 -10.69 -0.61
C THR A 31 4.23 -10.88 -2.12
N LEU A 32 5.24 -10.40 -2.86
CA LEU A 32 5.40 -10.68 -4.29
C LEU A 32 5.63 -12.17 -4.59
N ALA A 33 6.41 -12.89 -3.76
CA ALA A 33 6.65 -14.30 -3.98
C ALA A 33 5.37 -15.13 -3.83
N LYS A 34 4.44 -14.70 -2.97
CA LYS A 34 3.12 -15.33 -2.84
C LYS A 34 2.29 -15.14 -4.11
N LEU A 35 2.30 -13.92 -4.68
CA LEU A 35 1.64 -13.64 -5.96
C LEU A 35 2.22 -14.51 -7.09
N LEU A 36 3.55 -14.58 -7.19
CA LEU A 36 4.23 -15.38 -8.23
C LEU A 36 4.00 -16.90 -8.11
N ARG A 37 3.64 -17.39 -6.92
CA ARG A 37 3.34 -18.81 -6.66
C ARG A 37 1.85 -19.13 -6.72
N ASN A 38 1.01 -18.16 -7.11
CA ASN A 38 -0.45 -18.28 -7.07
C ASN A 38 -0.99 -18.59 -5.65
N GLU A 39 -0.31 -18.15 -4.60
CA GLU A 39 -0.82 -18.21 -3.22
C GLU A 39 -1.77 -17.03 -2.92
N CYS A 40 -1.72 -15.96 -3.72
CA CYS A 40 -2.68 -14.86 -3.71
C CYS A 40 -2.91 -14.32 -5.13
N ASP A 41 -4.13 -13.87 -5.42
CA ASP A 41 -4.49 -13.33 -6.73
C ASP A 41 -4.21 -11.82 -6.85
N VAL A 42 -4.24 -11.11 -5.72
CA VAL A 42 -4.09 -9.63 -5.68
C VAL A 42 -3.08 -9.24 -4.61
N LEU A 43 -2.10 -8.44 -5.02
CA LEU A 43 -1.12 -7.82 -4.13
C LEU A 43 -1.43 -6.32 -3.98
N SER A 44 -1.66 -5.88 -2.74
CA SER A 44 -1.76 -4.45 -2.43
C SER A 44 -0.38 -3.87 -2.13
N SER A 45 -0.07 -2.71 -2.72
CA SER A 45 1.09 -1.87 -2.38
C SER A 45 2.44 -2.62 -2.45
N PRO A 46 2.85 -3.10 -3.63
CA PRO A 46 4.21 -3.64 -3.81
C PRO A 46 5.26 -2.59 -3.45
N ILE A 47 6.43 -3.02 -2.97
CA ILE A 47 7.54 -2.11 -2.69
C ILE A 47 8.17 -1.62 -4.00
N SER A 48 8.75 -0.41 -4.00
CA SER A 48 9.26 0.22 -5.23
C SER A 48 10.28 -0.62 -6.01
N SER A 49 11.13 -1.38 -5.32
CA SER A 49 12.12 -2.26 -5.97
C SER A 49 11.52 -3.47 -6.68
N GLN A 50 10.25 -3.80 -6.41
CA GLN A 50 9.53 -4.91 -7.04
C GLN A 50 8.79 -4.48 -8.31
N ILE A 51 8.57 -3.17 -8.51
CA ILE A 51 7.81 -2.66 -9.65
C ILE A 51 8.42 -3.10 -11.00
N PRO A 52 9.74 -3.03 -11.23
CA PRO A 52 10.32 -3.49 -12.51
C PRO A 52 10.03 -4.96 -12.78
N VAL A 53 10.15 -5.82 -11.77
CA VAL A 53 9.87 -7.26 -11.88
C VAL A 53 8.40 -7.54 -12.23
N ILE A 54 7.48 -6.74 -11.70
CA ILE A 54 6.05 -6.85 -12.02
C ILE A 54 5.80 -6.40 -13.46
N GLN A 55 6.43 -5.31 -13.90
CA GLN A 55 6.28 -4.77 -15.26
C GLN A 55 6.90 -5.68 -16.34
N GLU A 56 7.94 -6.44 -16.01
CA GLU A 56 8.60 -7.38 -16.93
C GLU A 56 7.84 -8.73 -17.05
N ASN A 57 6.85 -9.00 -16.20
CA ASN A 57 6.12 -10.26 -16.22
C ASN A 57 4.75 -10.11 -16.90
N ASP A 58 4.62 -10.69 -18.10
CA ASP A 58 3.40 -10.64 -18.92
C ASP A 58 2.15 -11.27 -18.26
N ASN A 59 2.33 -12.07 -17.20
CA ASN A 59 1.22 -12.70 -16.47
C ASN A 59 0.67 -11.80 -15.35
N LEU A 60 1.28 -10.64 -15.10
CA LEU A 60 0.89 -9.72 -14.03
C LEU A 60 0.41 -8.40 -14.62
N GLU A 61 -0.62 -7.84 -13.98
CA GLU A 61 -1.10 -6.49 -14.29
C GLU A 61 -0.78 -5.55 -13.12
N LEU A 62 -0.12 -4.42 -13.42
CA LEU A 62 0.12 -3.37 -12.45
C LEU A 62 -0.92 -2.25 -12.62
N THR A 63 -1.89 -2.19 -11.72
CA THR A 63 -2.83 -1.06 -11.65
C THR A 63 -2.31 0.01 -10.70
N ALA A 64 -1.94 1.17 -11.24
CA ALA A 64 -1.55 2.34 -10.45
C ALA A 64 -2.71 3.36 -10.40
N THR A 65 -3.07 3.80 -9.20
CA THR A 65 -4.01 4.89 -9.00
C THR A 65 -3.37 5.95 -8.10
N PRO A 66 -3.60 7.25 -8.35
CA PRO A 66 -3.14 8.30 -7.45
C PRO A 66 -3.68 8.04 -6.04
N ALA A 67 -2.78 7.89 -5.07
CA ALA A 67 -3.18 7.69 -3.69
C ALA A 67 -3.77 8.99 -3.14
N ASN A 68 -4.88 8.89 -2.40
CA ASN A 68 -5.42 10.01 -1.65
C ASN A 68 -4.73 10.12 -0.28
N ASN A 69 -3.40 10.29 -0.30
CA ASN A 69 -2.58 10.47 0.89
C ASN A 69 -1.54 11.57 0.68
N VAL A 70 -1.03 12.13 1.77
CA VAL A 70 0.05 13.13 1.77
C VAL A 70 1.11 12.68 2.76
N SER A 71 2.35 12.63 2.30
CA SER A 71 3.53 12.42 3.15
C SER A 71 4.22 13.76 3.38
N PHE A 72 4.54 14.08 4.64
CA PHE A 72 5.26 15.29 5.00
C PHE A 72 6.19 15.01 6.18
N ILE A 73 7.24 15.82 6.30
CA ILE A 73 8.12 15.81 7.46
C ILE A 73 7.53 16.78 8.49
N ALA A 74 7.06 16.25 9.62
CA ALA A 74 6.59 17.08 10.73
C ALA A 74 7.78 17.60 11.53
N ILE A 75 7.91 18.93 11.63
CA ILE A 75 8.98 19.58 12.39
C ILE A 75 8.44 19.99 13.76
N ASN A 76 9.09 19.53 14.84
CA ASN A 76 8.76 19.98 16.19
C ASN A 76 9.22 21.44 16.39
N THR A 77 8.27 22.37 16.51
CA THR A 77 8.51 23.81 16.69
C THR A 77 8.85 24.21 18.13
N GLU A 78 8.70 23.30 19.10
CA GLU A 78 9.05 23.56 20.51
C GLU A 78 10.56 23.46 20.77
N THR A 79 11.30 22.77 19.90
CA THR A 79 12.76 22.71 19.99
C THR A 79 13.36 24.08 19.66
N THR A 80 14.23 24.60 20.53
CA THR A 80 14.83 25.95 20.39
C THR A 80 15.36 26.24 18.99
N ALA A 81 16.13 25.32 18.39
CA ALA A 81 16.70 25.50 17.05
C ALA A 81 15.64 25.53 15.91
N LEU A 82 14.49 24.90 16.10
CA LEU A 82 13.43 24.72 15.09
C LEU A 82 12.24 25.66 15.30
N SER A 83 12.26 26.45 16.37
CA SER A 83 11.25 27.47 16.68
C SER A 83 11.28 28.64 15.67
N ASP A 84 12.44 28.96 15.11
CA ASP A 84 12.60 29.99 14.08
C ASP A 84 12.06 29.50 12.72
N ALA A 85 11.08 30.22 12.17
CA ALA A 85 10.48 29.91 10.88
C ALA A 85 11.49 29.92 9.73
N ARG A 86 12.55 30.76 9.81
CA ARG A 86 13.60 30.85 8.79
C ARG A 86 14.42 29.56 8.74
N VAL A 87 14.65 28.92 9.89
CA VAL A 87 15.36 27.62 9.96
C VAL A 87 14.51 26.53 9.31
N ARG A 88 13.20 26.50 9.58
CA ARG A 88 12.29 25.53 8.95
C ARG A 88 12.17 25.73 7.44
N GLN A 89 12.13 26.98 6.97
CA GLN A 89 12.17 27.30 5.55
C GLN A 89 13.48 26.87 4.90
N ALA A 90 14.62 27.12 5.55
CA ALA A 90 15.92 26.67 5.07
C ALA A 90 16.00 25.14 4.94
N LEU A 91 15.46 24.40 5.92
CA LEU A 91 15.36 22.94 5.84
C LEU A 91 14.49 22.47 4.66
N ASN A 92 13.33 23.10 4.45
CA ASN A 92 12.46 22.75 3.33
C ASN A 92 13.08 23.03 1.95
N LEU A 93 13.97 24.02 1.85
CA LEU A 93 14.68 24.37 0.60
C LEU A 93 15.96 23.54 0.38
N ALA A 94 16.44 22.84 1.41
CA ALA A 94 17.67 22.05 1.35
C ALA A 94 17.44 20.57 1.00
N ILE A 95 16.17 20.14 0.90
CA ILE A 95 15.75 18.78 0.55
C ILE A 95 15.46 18.69 -0.95
#